data_AF-A0A7V1Z8M0-F1
#
_entry.id   AF-A0A7V1Z8M0-F1
#
_cell.length_a   1.000
_cell.length_b   1.000
_cell.length_c   1.000
_cell.angle_alpha   90.00
_cell.angle_beta   90.00
_cell.angle_gamma   90.00
#
_symmetry.space_group_name_H-M   'P 1'
#
loop_
_entity.id
_entity.type
_entity.pdbx_description
1 polymer ?
#
loop_
_entity_poly.entity_id
_entity_poly.type
_entity_poly.pdbx_seq_one_letter_code
_entity_poly.pdbx_strand_id
1 'polypeptide(L)' 'MRTTAWVLAALCLVSQSGCLLNIWSSDPDRRMKQMLNVSENLRMIEEEWERFWLIDQPSHLTPNRTHGGIQ' A
#
# COMPACT_ATOMS: atom_id res chain seq x y z
N MET A 1 27.64 16.97 2.99
CA MET A 1 27.86 16.09 1.82
C MET A 1 28.22 14.66 2.21
N ARG A 2 29.19 14.41 3.09
CA ARG A 2 29.53 13.03 3.51
C ARG A 2 28.46 12.37 4.37
N THR A 3 27.89 13.09 5.32
CA THR A 3 26.81 12.60 6.21
C THR A 3 25.52 12.31 5.43
N THR A 4 25.15 13.17 4.49
CA THR A 4 23.99 12.98 3.61
C THR A 4 24.14 11.74 2.73
N ALA A 5 25.35 11.45 2.24
CA ALA A 5 25.62 10.23 1.47
C ALA A 5 25.45 8.95 2.31
N TRP A 6 25.92 8.93 3.56
CA TRP A 6 25.73 7.80 4.47
C TRP A 6 24.25 7.56 4.80
N VAL A 7 23.48 8.62 5.02
CA VAL A 7 22.04 8.52 5.29
C VAL A 7 21.29 7.93 4.09
N LEU A 8 21.60 8.39 2.86
CA LEU A 8 20.99 7.85 1.64
C LEU A 8 21.35 6.38 1.40
N ALA A 9 22.62 6.01 1.62
CA ALA A 9 23.05 4.62 1.49
C ALA A 9 22.36 3.68 2.49
N ALA A 10 22.19 4.13 3.75
CA ALA A 10 21.47 3.36 4.76
C ALA A 10 19.99 3.18 4.40
N LEU A 11 19.34 4.23 3.87
CA LEU A 11 17.93 4.17 3.46
C LEU A 11 17.71 3.14 2.34
N CYS A 12 18.59 3.11 1.33
CA CYS A 12 18.51 2.15 0.23
C CYS A 12 18.73 0.68 0.67
N LEU A 13 19.50 0.44 1.74
CA LEU A 13 19.71 -0.91 2.25
C LEU A 13 18.50 -1.43 3.03
N VAL A 14 17.77 -0.55 3.72
CA VAL A 14 16.57 -0.92 4.48
C VAL A 14 15.37 -1.21 3.57
N SER A 15 15.29 -0.60 2.38
CA SER A 15 14.19 -0.83 1.43
C SER A 15 14.24 -2.18 0.70
N GLN A 16 15.28 -2.99 0.91
CA GLN A 16 15.48 -4.29 0.25
C GLN A 16 14.85 -5.44 1.04
N SER A 17 13.56 -5.33 1.40
CA SER A 17 12.83 -6.45 1.99
C SER A 17 12.69 -7.58 0.97
N GLY A 18 13.57 -8.59 1.06
CA GLY A 18 13.50 -9.82 0.26
C GLY A 18 14.56 -9.99 -0.84
N CYS A 19 15.39 -8.98 -1.13
CA CYS A 19 16.43 -9.10 -2.18
C CYS A 19 17.78 -9.64 -1.68
N LEU A 20 18.17 -9.32 -0.44
CA LEU A 20 19.46 -9.76 0.14
C LEU A 20 19.31 -11.01 1.01
N LEU A 21 18.13 -11.20 1.61
CA LEU A 21 17.78 -12.36 2.41
C LEU A 21 16.42 -12.86 1.95
N ASN A 22 16.27 -14.18 1.87
CA ASN A 22 14.99 -14.79 1.56
C ASN A 22 13.98 -14.44 2.66
N ILE A 23 12.91 -13.75 2.27
CA ILE A 23 11.79 -13.40 3.15
C ILE A 23 10.91 -14.61 3.50
N TRP A 24 10.92 -15.63 2.62
CA TRP A 24 10.14 -16.85 2.77
C TRP A 24 11.00 -18.08 3.06
N SER A 25 10.36 -19.12 3.60
CA SER A 25 11.00 -20.41 3.85
C SER A 25 11.57 -21.03 2.56
N SER A 26 12.67 -21.78 2.68
CA SER A 26 13.20 -22.60 1.57
C SER A 26 12.33 -23.82 1.27
N ASP A 27 11.62 -24.32 2.28
CA ASP A 27 10.67 -25.43 2.15
C ASP A 27 9.41 -24.96 1.38
N PRO A 28 9.06 -25.58 0.23
CA PRO A 28 7.94 -25.18 -0.61
C PRO A 28 6.58 -25.26 0.10
N ASP A 29 6.36 -26.27 0.96
CA ASP A 29 5.07 -26.46 1.63
C ASP A 29 4.82 -25.33 2.63
N ARG A 30 5.85 -24.93 3.36
CA ARG A 30 5.80 -23.78 4.28
C ARG A 30 5.69 -22.47 3.52
N ARG A 31 6.41 -22.29 2.40
CA ARG A 31 6.37 -21.08 1.57
C ARG A 31 4.97 -20.82 1.01
N MET A 32 4.31 -21.87 0.52
CA MET A 32 2.95 -21.74 -0.02
C MET A 32 1.97 -21.22 1.04
N LYS A 33 2.02 -21.74 2.26
CA LYS A 33 1.19 -21.26 3.38
C LYS A 33 1.48 -19.80 3.74
N GLN A 34 2.75 -19.40 3.73
CA GLN A 34 3.15 -18.02 3.98
C GLN A 34 2.59 -17.06 2.92
N MET A 35 2.71 -17.41 1.64
CA MET A 35 2.19 -16.60 0.53
C MET A 35 0.66 -16.51 0.56
N LEU A 36 -0.01 -17.61 0.91
CA LEU A 36 -1.47 -17.65 1.01
C LEU A 36 -1.98 -16.71 2.13
N ASN A 37 -1.39 -16.77 3.32
CA ASN A 37 -1.73 -15.89 4.43
C ASN A 37 -1.48 -14.41 4.10
N VAL A 38 -0.41 -14.10 3.38
CA VAL A 38 -0.12 -12.73 2.93
C VAL A 38 -1.16 -12.27 1.91
N SER A 39 -1.51 -13.11 0.94
CA SER A 39 -2.53 -12.77 -0.05
C SER A 39 -3.90 -12.53 0.58
N GLU A 40 -4.24 -13.28 1.63
CA GLU A 40 -5.49 -13.08 2.38
C GLU A 40 -5.49 -11.73 3.10
N ASN A 41 -4.42 -11.41 3.82
CA ASN A 41 -4.28 -10.12 4.51
C ASN A 41 -4.35 -8.93 3.54
N LEU A 42 -3.85 -9.10 2.31
CA LEU A 42 -3.89 -8.08 1.28
C LEU A 42 -5.23 -8.03 0.53
N ARG A 43 -6.18 -8.94 0.76
CA ARG A 43 -7.45 -8.96 0.04
C ARG A 43 -8.30 -7.71 0.25
N MET A 44 -8.19 -7.07 1.41
CA MET A 44 -8.87 -5.81 1.72
C MET A 44 -8.13 -4.57 1.18
N ILE A 45 -6.92 -4.71 0.64
CA ILE A 45 -6.11 -3.56 0.25
C ILE A 45 -6.71 -2.80 -0.93
N GLU A 46 -7.45 -3.50 -1.80
CA GLU A 46 -8.13 -2.90 -2.95
C GLU A 46 -9.25 -1.96 -2.49
N GLU A 47 -10.11 -2.41 -1.57
CA GLU A 47 -11.18 -1.61 -0.99
C GLU A 47 -10.61 -0.39 -0.22
N GLU A 48 -9.53 -0.58 0.54
CA GLU A 48 -8.86 0.53 1.25
C GLU A 48 -8.16 1.50 0.29
N TRP A 49 -7.65 1.03 -0.85
CA TRP A 49 -7.02 1.87 -1.86
C TRP A 49 -8.04 2.80 -2.53
N GLU A 50 -9.23 2.28 -2.85
CA GLU A 50 -10.34 3.11 -3.36
C GLU A 50 -10.76 4.18 -2.34
N ARG A 51 -10.83 3.82 -1.06
CA ARG A 51 -11.16 4.75 0.02
C ARG A 51 -10.08 5.83 0.24
N PHE A 52 -8.81 5.48 0.11
CA PHE A 52 -7.68 6.42 0.23
C PHE A 52 -7.76 7.55 -0.79
N TRP A 53 -8.26 7.29 -2.00
CA TRP A 53 -8.45 8.29 -3.05
C TRP A 53 -9.64 9.23 -2.82
N LEU A 54 -10.11 9.36 -1.58
CA LEU A 54 -11.08 10.36 -1.15
C LEU A 54 -12.42 10.29 -1.90
N ILE A 55 -12.78 9.12 -2.44
CA ILE A 55 -14.11 8.87 -3.04
C ILE A 55 -15.22 9.16 -2.01
N ASP A 56 -14.94 8.90 -0.73
CA ASP A 56 -15.86 9.15 0.40
C ASP A 56 -15.66 10.52 1.07
N GLN A 57 -14.88 11.43 0.47
CA GLN A 57 -14.74 12.77 1.03
C GLN A 57 -16.05 13.55 0.85
N PRO A 58 -16.63 14.10 1.94
CA PRO A 58 -17.75 15.02 1.81
C PRO A 58 -17.29 16.23 0.99
N SER A 59 -18.00 16.54 -0.10
CA SER A 59 -17.61 17.66 -0.95
C SER A 59 -17.57 18.94 -0.12
N HIS A 60 -16.45 19.68 -0.16
CA HIS A 60 -16.34 21.01 0.46
C HIS A 60 -17.14 22.10 -0.29
N LEU A 61 -18.03 21.71 -1.19
CA LEU A 61 -18.88 22.60 -1.96
C LEU A 61 -20.15 22.91 -1.16
N THR A 62 -20.68 24.12 -1.36
CA THR A 62 -21.89 24.63 -0.70
C THR A 62 -23.08 23.67 -0.86
N PRO A 63 -24.01 23.60 0.12
CA PRO A 63 -25.04 22.55 0.21
C PRO A 63 -25.99 22.41 -0.99
N ASN A 64 -26.07 23.39 -1.88
CA ASN A 64 -26.99 23.37 -3.00
C ASN A 64 -26.32 22.82 -4.26
N ARG A 65 -26.38 21.50 -4.46
CA ARG A 65 -26.21 20.91 -5.78
C ARG A 65 -27.59 20.86 -6.44
N THR A 66 -27.93 21.92 -7.18
CA THR A 66 -29.06 21.84 -8.12
C THR A 66 -28.70 20.76 -9.14
N HIS A 67 -29.24 19.56 -8.95
CA HIS A 67 -29.21 18.55 -9.99
C HIS A 67 -29.89 19.20 -11.20
N GLY A 68 -29.15 19.40 -12.29
CA GLY A 68 -29.66 20.04 -13.52
C GLY A 68 -30.75 19.23 -14.24
N GLY A 69 -31.40 18.30 -13.56
CA GLY A 69 -32.69 17.75 -13.94
C GLY A 69 -33.77 18.78 -13.65
N ILE A 70 -34.00 19.64 -14.62
CA ILE A 70 -35.28 20.34 -14.84
C ILE A 70 -36.46 19.42 -14.53
N GLN A 71 -37.46 20.00 -13.85
CA GLN A 71 -38.75 19.42 -13.48
C GLN A 71 -39.55 18.92 -14.68
#